data_AF-A0AAW1R0Z8-F1
#
_entry.id   AF-A0AAW1R0Z8-F1
#
_cell.length_a   1.000
_cell.length_b   1.000
_cell.length_c   1.000
_cell.angle_alpha   90.00
_cell.angle_beta   90.00
_cell.angle_gamma   90.00
#
_symmetry.space_group_name_H-M   'P 1'
#
loop_
_entity.id
_entity.type
_entity.pdbx_description
1 polymer ?
#
loop_
_entity_poly.entity_id
_entity_poly.type
_entity_poly.pdbx_seq_one_letter_code
_entity_poly.pdbx_strand_id
1 'polypeptide(L)'
;MVWGADTGVGKTLVSAGLAAAATRASAPLLYLKPVQTGYPEDSDARLVASVVGCSLSAAPHAAALTPLAQRSAGDSGAAPAAAGETAARTLFAWRLPASPHLAVAREGRPIADAEKLGPAASAAIWWPFTQHATLAPGGVTVVDARCGEHLAALRPDKGALGGGGSSTDAEPPALDALYDGCASWWTQGVNAELAPRLAAAVAAGAARYGHVMHPEVAIEPALTVARRLLDGPGAGWAARVFFSDDGSTAVEVALKMAFRKFLADHAEVAAALSCKDAPELQVVGLQDSYHGDTLGAMDCGAPSPFNGPRQTPWEGGPLAAAYEAEIAAAMDAHVAAGAAVGRPVRLAALVMEPLVQGAGGMVLIDPLWQRAAARVARARGLPVVLDEVFAGLWRLGSVSAASRLGIVPDIACFAKLLTGGTVPLAATLATADVFDAFAGAAKTDALLHGHSYSGHAIGLSAAAAALEIYADPAANPALQQWR
;
A
#
# COMPACT_ATOMS: atom_id res chain seq x y z
N MET A 1 -28.15 -26.36 -26.34
CA MET A 1 -27.18 -26.09 -25.24
C MET A 1 -26.76 -24.64 -25.33
N VAL A 2 -26.82 -23.89 -24.24
CA VAL A 2 -26.35 -22.49 -24.15
C VAL A 2 -25.15 -22.48 -23.22
N TRP A 3 -24.02 -21.97 -23.72
CA TRP A 3 -22.77 -21.91 -22.97
C TRP A 3 -22.52 -20.48 -22.48
N GLY A 4 -22.56 -20.29 -21.16
CA GLY A 4 -22.26 -18.99 -20.55
C GLY A 4 -20.74 -18.82 -20.39
N ALA A 5 -20.07 -18.17 -21.32
CA ALA A 5 -18.69 -17.74 -21.11
C ALA A 5 -18.69 -16.35 -20.44
N ASP A 6 -17.87 -16.16 -19.40
CA ASP A 6 -17.53 -14.86 -18.77
C ASP A 6 -18.62 -14.19 -17.87
N THR A 7 -18.23 -13.36 -16.89
CA THR A 7 -19.07 -12.87 -15.76
C THR A 7 -19.75 -11.51 -15.98
N GLY A 8 -19.91 -11.07 -17.24
CA GLY A 8 -20.54 -9.78 -17.53
C GLY A 8 -22.08 -9.82 -17.55
N VAL A 9 -22.74 -8.95 -16.78
CA VAL A 9 -24.22 -8.82 -16.69
C VAL A 9 -24.90 -8.81 -18.07
N GLY A 10 -24.34 -8.08 -19.04
CA GLY A 10 -24.87 -8.03 -20.41
C GLY A 10 -24.86 -9.39 -21.14
N LYS A 11 -23.82 -10.22 -20.91
CA LYS A 11 -23.71 -11.55 -21.52
C LYS A 11 -24.64 -12.55 -20.82
N THR A 12 -24.84 -12.40 -19.51
CA THR A 12 -25.80 -13.20 -18.75
C THR A 12 -27.23 -12.92 -19.22
N LEU A 13 -27.58 -11.65 -19.47
CA LEU A 13 -28.88 -11.27 -20.05
C LEU A 13 -29.12 -11.86 -21.43
N VAL A 14 -28.12 -11.83 -22.32
CA VAL A 14 -28.20 -12.46 -23.65
C VAL A 14 -28.37 -13.98 -23.52
N SER A 15 -27.59 -14.61 -22.64
CA SER A 15 -27.67 -16.05 -22.39
C SER A 15 -29.04 -16.46 -21.81
N ALA A 16 -29.60 -15.66 -20.90
CA ALA A 16 -30.94 -15.84 -20.36
C ALA A 16 -32.02 -15.65 -21.44
N GLY A 17 -31.86 -14.67 -22.34
CA GLY A 17 -32.75 -14.45 -23.48
C GLY A 17 -32.75 -15.64 -24.47
N LEU A 18 -31.57 -16.17 -24.80
CA LEU A 18 -31.43 -17.37 -25.64
C LEU A 18 -32.05 -18.61 -24.98
N ALA A 19 -31.84 -18.77 -23.67
CA ALA A 19 -32.45 -19.83 -22.88
C ALA A 19 -33.99 -19.73 -22.86
N ALA A 20 -34.53 -18.52 -22.70
CA ALA A 20 -35.97 -18.26 -22.75
C ALA A 20 -36.57 -18.52 -24.14
N ALA A 21 -35.85 -18.17 -25.21
CA ALA A 21 -36.29 -18.43 -26.58
C ALA A 21 -36.35 -19.94 -26.87
N ALA A 22 -35.32 -20.69 -26.46
CA ALA A 22 -35.25 -22.14 -26.63
C ALA A 22 -36.40 -22.87 -25.92
N THR A 23 -36.68 -22.50 -24.67
CA THR A 23 -37.77 -23.10 -23.88
C THR A 23 -39.15 -22.76 -24.45
N ARG A 24 -39.37 -21.52 -24.95
CA ARG A 24 -40.61 -21.15 -25.66
C ARG A 24 -40.83 -21.91 -26.96
N ALA A 25 -39.76 -22.33 -27.62
CA ALA A 25 -39.82 -23.17 -28.81
C ALA A 25 -39.97 -24.67 -28.48
N SER A 26 -40.24 -25.04 -27.22
CA SER A 26 -40.32 -26.42 -26.73
C SER A 26 -39.06 -27.25 -26.99
N ALA A 27 -37.91 -26.59 -27.14
CA ALA A 27 -36.63 -27.27 -27.30
C ALA A 27 -36.01 -27.59 -25.93
N PRO A 28 -35.41 -28.78 -25.75
CA PRO A 28 -34.69 -29.12 -24.52
C PRO A 28 -33.48 -28.19 -24.35
N LEU A 29 -33.37 -27.57 -23.16
CA LEU A 29 -32.32 -26.61 -22.86
C LEU A 29 -31.37 -27.15 -21.78
N LEU A 30 -30.10 -27.22 -22.12
CA LEU A 30 -29.01 -27.28 -21.15
C LEU A 30 -28.28 -25.94 -21.16
N TYR A 31 -28.42 -25.14 -20.10
CA TYR A 31 -27.57 -24.00 -19.84
C TYR A 31 -26.39 -24.44 -18.97
N LEU A 32 -25.18 -24.18 -19.43
CA LEU A 32 -23.96 -24.57 -18.74
C LEU A 32 -23.05 -23.36 -18.54
N LYS A 33 -22.74 -23.07 -17.28
CA LYS A 33 -21.75 -22.08 -16.85
C LYS A 33 -20.53 -22.82 -16.31
N PRO A 34 -19.35 -22.73 -16.97
CA PRO A 34 -18.18 -23.46 -16.52
C PRO A 34 -17.65 -22.95 -15.18
N VAL A 35 -17.49 -21.64 -15.04
CA VAL A 35 -16.86 -20.98 -13.89
C VAL A 35 -17.67 -19.74 -13.49
N GLN A 36 -17.93 -19.57 -12.21
CA GLN A 36 -18.67 -18.44 -11.62
C GLN A 36 -17.98 -17.92 -10.34
N THR A 37 -17.99 -16.61 -10.13
CA THR A 37 -17.65 -15.96 -8.85
C THR A 37 -18.87 -15.21 -8.30
N GLY A 38 -18.89 -14.83 -7.02
CA GLY A 38 -20.06 -14.18 -6.40
C GLY A 38 -21.21 -15.13 -6.02
N TYR A 39 -20.94 -16.45 -5.95
CA TYR A 39 -21.95 -17.43 -5.55
C TYR A 39 -22.27 -17.37 -4.04
N PRO A 40 -23.53 -17.58 -3.62
CA PRO A 40 -24.72 -17.88 -4.44
C PRO A 40 -25.51 -16.65 -4.95
N GLU A 41 -25.18 -15.45 -4.47
CA GLU A 41 -25.97 -14.25 -4.71
C GLU A 41 -25.97 -13.84 -6.19
N ASP A 42 -24.81 -13.83 -6.83
CA ASP A 42 -24.60 -13.38 -8.21
C ASP A 42 -24.60 -14.54 -9.22
N SER A 43 -25.28 -15.66 -8.94
CA SER A 43 -25.23 -16.84 -9.81
C SER A 43 -25.97 -16.65 -11.15
N ASP A 44 -25.24 -16.75 -12.26
CA ASP A 44 -25.78 -16.69 -13.63
C ASP A 44 -26.79 -17.80 -13.89
N ALA A 45 -26.50 -19.01 -13.41
CA ALA A 45 -27.42 -20.15 -13.52
C ALA A 45 -28.70 -19.90 -12.72
N ARG A 46 -28.63 -19.17 -11.59
CA ARG A 46 -29.80 -18.78 -10.82
C ARG A 46 -30.67 -17.77 -11.57
N LEU A 47 -30.05 -16.78 -12.22
CA LEU A 47 -30.76 -15.81 -13.06
C LEU A 47 -31.39 -16.49 -14.28
N VAL A 48 -30.66 -17.37 -14.96
CA VAL A 48 -31.19 -18.11 -16.11
C VAL A 48 -32.34 -19.01 -15.69
N ALA A 49 -32.20 -19.75 -14.58
CA ALA A 49 -33.25 -20.61 -14.05
C ALA A 49 -34.51 -19.83 -13.65
N SER A 50 -34.37 -18.65 -13.04
CA SER A 50 -35.53 -17.81 -12.68
C SER A 50 -36.26 -17.27 -13.92
N VAL A 51 -35.55 -17.00 -15.01
CA VAL A 51 -36.14 -16.52 -16.27
C VAL A 51 -36.86 -17.65 -17.02
N VAL A 52 -36.32 -18.88 -17.02
CA VAL A 52 -36.88 -19.99 -17.81
C VAL A 52 -37.73 -20.99 -17.02
N GLY A 53 -37.79 -20.87 -15.69
CA GLY A 53 -38.60 -21.72 -14.83
C GLY A 53 -38.14 -23.18 -14.79
N CYS A 54 -36.82 -23.43 -14.77
CA CYS A 54 -36.24 -24.77 -14.76
C CYS A 54 -35.64 -25.19 -13.40
N SER A 55 -35.37 -26.49 -13.25
CA SER A 55 -34.70 -27.03 -12.06
C SER A 55 -33.25 -26.55 -12.00
N LEU A 56 -32.86 -26.05 -10.82
CA LEU A 56 -31.47 -25.71 -10.49
C LEU A 56 -30.77 -26.98 -10.00
N SER A 57 -29.75 -27.40 -10.72
CA SER A 57 -28.85 -28.46 -10.31
C SER A 57 -27.47 -27.84 -10.11
N ALA A 58 -27.05 -27.75 -8.84
CA ALA A 58 -25.71 -27.35 -8.47
C ALA A 58 -25.06 -28.50 -7.70
N ALA A 59 -23.78 -28.75 -7.95
CA ALA A 59 -22.94 -29.45 -6.98
C ALA A 59 -22.25 -28.37 -6.13
N PRO A 60 -22.66 -28.13 -4.88
CA PRO A 60 -21.93 -27.23 -4.01
C PRO A 60 -20.61 -27.90 -3.62
N HIS A 61 -19.51 -27.54 -4.30
CA HIS A 61 -18.19 -27.81 -3.74
C HIS A 61 -17.78 -26.62 -2.87
N ALA A 62 -17.93 -26.84 -1.56
CA ALA A 62 -17.66 -25.96 -0.43
C ALA A 62 -16.82 -24.70 -0.75
N ALA A 63 -17.46 -23.55 -0.61
CA ALA A 63 -16.81 -22.25 -0.50
C ALA A 63 -16.17 -22.11 0.89
N ALA A 64 -14.97 -21.53 0.91
CA ALA A 64 -14.36 -20.83 2.04
C ALA A 64 -13.96 -21.62 3.30
N LEU A 65 -12.78 -21.26 3.82
CA LEU A 65 -12.33 -21.56 5.18
C LEU A 65 -13.40 -21.06 6.17
N THR A 66 -14.23 -21.97 6.67
CA THR A 66 -15.03 -21.74 7.89
C THR A 66 -14.33 -22.52 9.01
N PRO A 67 -14.08 -21.93 10.19
CA PRO A 67 -13.56 -22.67 11.33
C PRO A 67 -14.43 -23.91 11.58
N LEU A 68 -13.77 -25.03 11.87
CA LEU A 68 -14.34 -26.37 12.13
C LEU A 68 -15.28 -26.38 13.35
N ALA A 69 -16.45 -25.73 13.29
CA ALA A 69 -17.51 -25.84 14.28
C ALA A 69 -18.81 -25.21 13.76
N GLN A 70 -19.44 -25.81 12.74
CA GLN A 70 -20.89 -25.76 12.47
C GLN A 70 -21.17 -26.37 11.10
N ARG A 71 -21.48 -27.67 11.06
CA ARG A 71 -22.23 -28.28 9.95
C ARG A 71 -23.62 -28.62 10.46
N SER A 72 -24.65 -27.94 9.99
CA SER A 72 -26.01 -28.46 10.05
C SER A 72 -26.21 -29.46 8.91
N ALA A 73 -26.85 -30.58 9.23
CA ALA A 73 -27.13 -31.68 8.32
C ALA A 73 -28.27 -31.31 7.37
N GLY A 74 -28.02 -31.38 6.06
CA GLY A 74 -29.05 -31.25 5.04
C GLY A 74 -28.53 -30.82 3.68
N ASP A 75 -27.64 -31.59 3.06
CA ASP A 75 -27.31 -31.41 1.64
C ASP A 75 -27.13 -32.79 0.99
N SER A 76 -28.20 -33.29 0.38
CA SER A 76 -28.22 -34.52 -0.40
C SER A 76 -27.79 -34.23 -1.84
N GLY A 77 -26.73 -34.88 -2.30
CA GLY A 77 -26.23 -34.75 -3.68
C GLY A 77 -27.31 -35.04 -4.72
N ALA A 78 -27.48 -34.10 -5.66
CA ALA A 78 -28.44 -34.23 -6.75
C ALA A 78 -27.92 -35.22 -7.82
N ALA A 79 -28.79 -36.16 -8.21
CA ALA A 79 -28.53 -37.14 -9.27
C ALA A 79 -28.45 -36.47 -10.68
N PRO A 80 -27.76 -37.09 -11.65
CA PRO A 80 -27.70 -36.56 -13.02
C PRO A 80 -29.08 -36.56 -13.69
N ALA A 81 -29.47 -35.41 -14.24
CA ALA A 81 -30.71 -35.24 -15.03
C ALA A 81 -30.84 -36.25 -16.17
N ALA A 82 -32.07 -36.71 -16.42
CA ALA A 82 -32.39 -37.61 -17.51
C ALA A 82 -32.29 -36.92 -18.87
N ALA A 83 -32.04 -37.68 -19.94
CA ALA A 83 -31.97 -37.15 -21.29
C ALA A 83 -33.30 -36.49 -21.69
N GLY A 84 -33.27 -35.17 -21.97
CA GLY A 84 -34.45 -34.37 -22.35
C GLY A 84 -34.87 -33.31 -21.32
N GLU A 85 -34.22 -33.23 -20.16
CA GLU A 85 -34.59 -32.28 -19.10
C GLU A 85 -34.01 -30.87 -19.34
N THR A 86 -34.83 -29.84 -19.10
CA THR A 86 -34.42 -28.44 -19.13
C THR A 86 -33.70 -28.12 -17.81
N ALA A 87 -32.40 -27.78 -17.88
CA ALA A 87 -31.58 -27.53 -16.69
C ALA A 87 -30.62 -26.36 -16.87
N ALA A 88 -30.39 -25.61 -15.79
CA ALA A 88 -29.33 -24.61 -15.68
C ALA A 88 -28.30 -25.06 -14.64
N ARG A 89 -27.03 -25.13 -15.05
CA ARG A 89 -25.94 -25.66 -14.23
C ARG A 89 -24.74 -24.74 -14.23
N THR A 90 -24.15 -24.59 -13.06
CA THR A 90 -22.79 -24.06 -12.90
C THR A 90 -21.87 -25.22 -12.52
N LEU A 91 -20.80 -25.44 -13.28
CA LEU A 91 -19.85 -26.52 -13.01
C LEU A 91 -18.96 -26.17 -11.82
N PHE A 92 -18.39 -24.97 -11.81
CA PHE A 92 -17.53 -24.47 -10.73
C PHE A 92 -17.97 -23.07 -10.29
N ALA A 93 -18.15 -22.90 -8.98
CA ALA A 93 -18.64 -21.64 -8.42
C ALA A 93 -17.89 -21.29 -7.13
N TRP A 94 -17.49 -20.03 -7.00
CA TRP A 94 -16.85 -19.50 -5.81
C TRP A 94 -17.54 -18.23 -5.34
N ARG A 95 -17.47 -17.96 -4.03
CA ARG A 95 -17.97 -16.70 -3.48
C ARG A 95 -17.08 -15.52 -3.86
N LEU A 96 -15.77 -15.74 -3.88
CA LEU A 96 -14.75 -14.75 -4.21
C LEU A 96 -14.06 -15.09 -5.52
N PRO A 97 -13.47 -14.10 -6.23
CA PRO A 97 -12.58 -14.37 -7.36
C PRO A 97 -11.55 -15.44 -7.02
N ALA A 98 -11.48 -16.48 -7.83
CA ALA A 98 -10.49 -17.54 -7.72
C ALA A 98 -9.66 -17.54 -9.00
N SER A 99 -8.34 -17.60 -8.87
CA SER A 99 -7.48 -17.81 -10.02
C SER A 99 -7.75 -19.19 -10.65
N PRO A 100 -7.33 -19.42 -11.89
CA PRO A 100 -7.35 -20.75 -12.50
C PRO A 100 -6.58 -21.79 -11.67
N HIS A 101 -5.47 -21.43 -11.02
CA HIS A 101 -4.69 -22.36 -10.19
C HIS A 101 -5.43 -22.72 -8.90
N LEU A 102 -6.09 -21.76 -8.25
CA LEU A 102 -6.90 -21.98 -7.05
C LEU A 102 -8.15 -22.80 -7.36
N ALA A 103 -8.75 -22.59 -8.53
CA ALA A 103 -9.84 -23.42 -9.03
C ALA A 103 -9.39 -24.88 -9.23
N VAL A 104 -8.28 -25.08 -9.96
CA VAL A 104 -7.69 -26.40 -10.24
C VAL A 104 -7.26 -27.11 -8.94
N ALA A 105 -6.64 -26.41 -8.00
CA ALA A 105 -6.26 -26.95 -6.69
C ALA A 105 -7.48 -27.38 -5.87
N ARG A 106 -8.54 -26.57 -5.85
CA ARG A 106 -9.80 -26.90 -5.14
C ARG A 106 -10.53 -28.10 -5.75
N GLU A 107 -10.29 -28.40 -7.01
CA GLU A 107 -10.77 -29.61 -7.71
C GLU A 107 -9.89 -30.84 -7.48
N GLY A 108 -8.81 -30.73 -6.68
CA GLY A 108 -7.86 -31.83 -6.47
C GLY A 108 -7.06 -32.18 -7.73
N ARG A 109 -6.95 -31.25 -8.68
CA ARG A 109 -6.25 -31.43 -9.95
C ARG A 109 -4.85 -30.81 -9.89
N PRO A 110 -3.86 -31.38 -10.59
CA PRO A 110 -2.49 -30.88 -10.57
C PRO A 110 -2.37 -29.52 -11.27
N ILE A 111 -1.66 -28.59 -10.63
CA ILE A 111 -1.38 -27.24 -11.14
C ILE A 111 -0.13 -27.27 -12.05
N ALA A 112 -0.27 -27.77 -13.28
CA ALA A 112 0.85 -28.16 -14.14
C ALA A 112 1.85 -27.05 -14.55
N ASP A 113 1.49 -25.76 -14.41
CA ASP A 113 2.34 -24.62 -14.80
C ASP A 113 2.88 -23.80 -13.62
N ALA A 114 2.29 -23.92 -12.42
CA ALA A 114 2.68 -23.07 -11.29
C ALA A 114 4.01 -23.50 -10.66
N GLU A 115 4.37 -24.79 -10.71
CA GLU A 115 5.65 -25.31 -10.21
C GLU A 115 6.85 -24.77 -11.02
N LYS A 116 6.63 -24.35 -12.27
CA LYS A 116 7.67 -23.75 -13.12
C LYS A 116 7.84 -22.25 -12.89
N LEU A 117 6.86 -21.58 -12.28
CA LEU A 117 6.88 -20.13 -12.06
C LEU A 117 8.04 -19.72 -11.16
N GLY A 118 8.30 -20.45 -10.07
CA GLY A 118 9.41 -20.15 -9.15
C GLY A 118 10.78 -20.14 -9.85
N PRO A 119 11.17 -21.24 -10.51
CA PRO A 119 12.41 -21.30 -11.29
C PRO A 119 12.47 -20.27 -12.42
N ALA A 120 11.38 -20.09 -13.18
CA ALA A 120 11.34 -19.12 -14.27
C ALA A 120 11.50 -17.68 -13.76
N ALA A 121 10.84 -17.35 -12.64
CA ALA A 121 10.99 -16.05 -11.98
C ALA A 121 12.44 -15.84 -11.51
N SER A 122 13.07 -16.84 -10.90
CA SER A 122 14.47 -16.75 -10.46
C SER A 122 15.45 -16.57 -11.61
N ALA A 123 15.13 -17.05 -12.82
CA ALA A 123 15.96 -16.87 -13.99
C ALA A 123 15.76 -15.52 -14.67
N ALA A 124 14.57 -14.91 -14.55
CA ALA A 124 14.16 -13.75 -15.34
C ALA A 124 14.07 -12.44 -14.56
N ILE A 125 13.78 -12.49 -13.25
CA ILE A 125 13.48 -11.31 -12.44
C ILE A 125 14.71 -10.94 -11.61
N TRP A 126 15.12 -9.67 -11.64
CA TRP A 126 16.06 -9.10 -10.68
C TRP A 126 15.29 -8.47 -9.52
N TRP A 127 15.08 -9.24 -8.45
CA TRP A 127 14.34 -8.76 -7.27
C TRP A 127 15.10 -7.67 -6.49
N PRO A 128 14.39 -6.64 -5.97
CA PRO A 128 14.96 -5.65 -5.07
C PRO A 128 15.34 -6.30 -3.72
N PHE A 129 16.36 -5.75 -3.05
CA PHE A 129 16.83 -6.19 -1.72
C PHE A 129 17.10 -7.70 -1.56
N THR A 130 17.43 -8.39 -2.66
CA THR A 130 17.64 -9.84 -2.67
C THR A 130 19.06 -10.17 -3.10
N GLN A 131 19.77 -11.02 -2.34
CA GLN A 131 21.02 -11.62 -2.78
C GLN A 131 20.71 -12.88 -3.61
N HIS A 132 20.76 -12.74 -4.94
CA HIS A 132 20.37 -13.79 -5.87
C HIS A 132 21.23 -15.05 -5.74
N ALA A 133 22.52 -14.90 -5.42
CA ALA A 133 23.43 -16.03 -5.27
C ALA A 133 23.12 -16.94 -4.06
N THR A 134 22.34 -16.45 -3.08
CA THR A 134 21.96 -17.20 -1.87
C THR A 134 20.55 -17.74 -1.93
N LEU A 135 19.82 -17.57 -3.05
CA LEU A 135 18.47 -18.10 -3.19
C LEU A 135 18.51 -19.63 -3.24
N ALA A 136 17.86 -20.27 -2.27
CA ALA A 136 17.72 -21.72 -2.26
C ALA A 136 16.89 -22.18 -3.48
N PRO A 137 17.25 -23.31 -4.12
CA PRO A 137 16.37 -23.96 -5.09
C PRO A 137 14.99 -24.23 -4.47
N GLY A 138 13.91 -23.75 -5.11
CA GLY A 138 12.56 -23.84 -4.55
C GLY A 138 12.23 -22.86 -3.42
N GLY A 139 13.15 -21.94 -3.08
CA GLY A 139 12.93 -20.90 -2.06
C GLY A 139 12.07 -19.72 -2.52
N VAL A 140 11.69 -19.68 -3.80
CA VAL A 140 10.81 -18.63 -4.35
C VAL A 140 9.37 -18.93 -3.99
N THR A 141 8.76 -18.05 -3.19
CA THR A 141 7.32 -18.14 -2.88
C THR A 141 6.51 -17.72 -4.11
N VAL A 142 5.71 -18.63 -4.66
CA VAL A 142 4.81 -18.33 -5.78
C VAL A 142 3.45 -17.96 -5.20
N VAL A 143 3.09 -16.67 -5.27
CA VAL A 143 1.79 -16.16 -4.82
C VAL A 143 0.82 -16.12 -5.98
N ASP A 144 -0.33 -16.74 -5.79
CA ASP A 144 -1.38 -16.81 -6.80
C ASP A 144 -2.47 -15.74 -6.58
N ALA A 145 -2.84 -15.48 -5.33
CA ALA A 145 -3.84 -14.47 -4.97
C ALA A 145 -3.62 -13.95 -3.54
N ARG A 146 -4.39 -12.90 -3.18
CA ARG A 146 -4.56 -12.46 -1.80
C ARG A 146 -6.04 -12.27 -1.46
N CYS A 147 -6.41 -12.50 -0.21
CA CYS A 147 -7.72 -12.19 0.33
C CYS A 147 -7.55 -11.63 1.75
N GLY A 148 -7.67 -10.31 1.87
CA GLY A 148 -7.34 -9.58 3.09
C GLY A 148 -5.86 -9.76 3.47
N GLU A 149 -5.65 -10.25 4.68
CA GLU A 149 -4.36 -10.46 5.33
C GLU A 149 -3.68 -11.77 4.91
N HIS A 150 -4.35 -12.61 4.11
CA HIS A 150 -3.81 -13.90 3.69
C HIS A 150 -3.45 -13.93 2.19
N LEU A 151 -2.26 -14.43 1.90
CA LEU A 151 -1.81 -14.82 0.57
C LEU A 151 -2.22 -16.28 0.32
N ALA A 152 -2.66 -16.59 -0.90
CA ALA A 152 -2.74 -17.96 -1.39
C ALA A 152 -1.46 -18.24 -2.18
N ALA A 153 -0.57 -19.05 -1.59
CA ALA A 153 0.74 -19.34 -2.17
C ALA A 153 0.90 -20.83 -2.47
N LEU A 154 1.64 -21.16 -3.53
CA LEU A 154 1.97 -22.54 -3.86
C LEU A 154 2.84 -23.14 -2.76
N ARG A 155 2.43 -24.31 -2.26
CA ARG A 155 3.20 -25.06 -1.27
C ARG A 155 4.58 -25.41 -1.85
N PRO A 156 5.68 -25.05 -1.18
CA PRO A 156 7.00 -25.52 -1.59
C PRO A 156 7.09 -27.04 -1.38
N ASP A 157 7.75 -27.73 -2.31
CA ASP A 157 7.97 -29.17 -2.22
C ASP A 157 8.71 -29.52 -0.92
N LYS A 158 8.16 -30.46 -0.12
CA LYS A 158 8.68 -30.80 1.23
C LYS A 158 10.13 -31.28 1.19
N GLY A 159 10.61 -31.77 0.03
CA GLY A 159 12.00 -32.17 -0.18
C GLY A 159 13.02 -31.02 -0.12
N ALA A 160 12.59 -29.76 -0.29
CA ALA A 160 13.48 -28.59 -0.33
C ALA A 160 13.81 -28.01 1.06
N LEU A 161 13.04 -28.33 2.11
CA LEU A 161 13.21 -27.79 3.48
C LEU A 161 13.99 -28.73 4.43
N GLY A 162 14.79 -29.66 3.89
CA GLY A 162 15.77 -30.43 4.68
C GLY A 162 15.23 -31.56 5.56
N GLY A 163 13.94 -31.89 5.47
CA GLY A 163 13.37 -33.06 6.13
C GLY A 163 13.60 -34.34 5.32
N GLY A 164 14.63 -35.12 5.67
CA GLY A 164 15.03 -36.36 4.99
C GLY A 164 14.05 -37.54 5.11
N GLY A 165 12.82 -37.38 4.64
CA GLY A 165 11.84 -38.48 4.51
C GLY A 165 11.58 -38.79 3.04
N SER A 166 12.02 -39.95 2.56
CA SER A 166 11.60 -40.46 1.25
C SER A 166 10.16 -40.98 1.34
N SER A 167 9.18 -40.11 1.13
CA SER A 167 7.80 -40.55 0.83
C SER A 167 7.60 -40.50 -0.68
N THR A 168 7.33 -41.64 -1.29
CA THR A 168 6.98 -41.80 -2.72
C THR A 168 5.58 -41.28 -3.07
N ASP A 169 4.88 -40.70 -2.10
CA ASP A 169 3.57 -40.06 -2.29
C ASP A 169 3.77 -38.55 -2.30
N ALA A 170 4.25 -38.01 -3.43
CA ALA A 170 4.25 -36.57 -3.64
C ALA A 170 2.78 -36.10 -3.69
N GLU A 171 2.31 -35.43 -2.63
CA GLU A 171 1.00 -34.77 -2.67
C GLU A 171 0.98 -33.79 -3.86
N PRO A 172 -0.14 -33.71 -4.60
CA PRO A 172 -0.24 -32.77 -5.71
C PRO A 172 -0.03 -31.33 -5.22
N PRO A 173 0.54 -30.46 -6.07
CA PRO A 173 0.73 -29.05 -5.74
C PRO A 173 -0.58 -28.43 -5.26
N ALA A 174 -0.56 -27.90 -4.05
CA ALA A 174 -1.69 -27.27 -3.39
C ALA A 174 -1.36 -25.82 -3.03
N LEU A 175 -2.39 -24.98 -2.94
CA LEU A 175 -2.25 -23.62 -2.42
C LEU A 175 -2.47 -23.62 -0.91
N ASP A 176 -1.50 -23.08 -0.17
CA ASP A 176 -1.60 -22.85 1.26
C ASP A 176 -1.91 -21.37 1.54
N ALA A 177 -2.67 -21.12 2.60
CA ALA A 177 -2.91 -19.78 3.09
C ALA A 177 -1.74 -19.32 3.96
N LEU A 178 -1.04 -18.26 3.56
CA LEU A 178 0.04 -17.64 4.32
C LEU A 178 -0.43 -16.29 4.86
N TYR A 179 -0.28 -16.06 6.17
CA TYR A 179 -0.54 -14.74 6.75
C TYR A 179 0.55 -13.75 6.34
N ASP A 180 0.16 -12.62 5.79
CA ASP A 180 1.04 -11.54 5.33
C ASP A 180 1.53 -10.70 6.53
N GLY A 181 2.43 -11.29 7.33
CA GLY A 181 2.95 -10.66 8.54
C GLY A 181 3.79 -9.41 8.31
N CYS A 182 4.35 -9.24 7.11
CA CYS A 182 5.06 -8.01 6.73
C CYS A 182 4.15 -6.96 6.09
N ALA A 183 2.85 -7.26 5.95
CA ALA A 183 1.86 -6.43 5.28
C ALA A 183 2.33 -5.98 3.88
N SER A 184 2.94 -6.91 3.12
CA SER A 184 3.55 -6.69 1.81
C SER A 184 4.34 -5.38 1.77
N TRP A 185 5.38 -5.31 2.60
CA TRP A 185 6.23 -4.11 2.78
C TRP A 185 5.51 -2.93 3.44
N TRP A 186 4.74 -3.21 4.48
CA TRP A 186 3.97 -2.24 5.26
C TRP A 186 2.96 -1.42 4.45
N THR A 187 2.54 -1.93 3.28
CA THR A 187 1.56 -1.30 2.40
C THR A 187 0.13 -1.72 2.71
N GLN A 188 -0.07 -2.92 3.25
CA GLN A 188 -1.39 -3.50 3.46
C GLN A 188 -2.03 -3.00 4.76
N GLY A 189 -3.34 -2.77 4.70
CA GLY A 189 -4.15 -2.36 5.84
C GLY A 189 -5.66 -2.45 5.65
N VAL A 190 -6.15 -3.01 4.54
CA VAL A 190 -7.59 -3.19 4.29
C VAL A 190 -7.91 -4.68 4.30
N ASN A 191 -8.96 -5.05 5.03
CA ASN A 191 -9.38 -6.43 5.21
C ASN A 191 -10.05 -7.02 3.95
N ALA A 192 -10.37 -8.31 3.99
CA ALA A 192 -10.96 -9.03 2.87
C ALA A 192 -12.33 -8.47 2.42
N GLU A 193 -13.13 -7.94 3.34
CA GLU A 193 -14.47 -7.41 3.03
C GLU A 193 -14.40 -6.09 2.25
N LEU A 194 -13.42 -5.26 2.55
CA LEU A 194 -13.28 -3.91 2.00
C LEU A 194 -12.35 -3.86 0.77
N ALA A 195 -11.52 -4.89 0.56
CA ALA A 195 -10.64 -4.97 -0.61
C ALA A 195 -11.37 -4.87 -1.97
N PRO A 196 -12.55 -5.50 -2.20
CA PRO A 196 -13.32 -5.33 -3.43
C PRO A 196 -13.70 -3.87 -3.73
N ARG A 197 -13.94 -3.06 -2.68
CA ARG A 197 -14.26 -1.64 -2.83
C ARG A 197 -13.07 -0.85 -3.39
N LEU A 198 -11.85 -1.16 -2.94
CA LEU A 198 -10.62 -0.57 -3.51
C LEU A 198 -10.41 -1.00 -4.97
N ALA A 199 -10.60 -2.29 -5.27
CA ALA A 199 -10.47 -2.81 -6.63
C ALA A 199 -11.45 -2.13 -7.60
N ALA A 200 -12.71 -1.92 -7.16
CA ALA A 200 -13.70 -1.18 -7.94
C ALA A 200 -13.29 0.28 -8.20
N ALA A 201 -12.69 0.96 -7.20
CA ALA A 201 -12.19 2.32 -7.36
C ALA A 201 -11.01 2.41 -8.36
N VAL A 202 -10.08 1.46 -8.30
CA VAL A 202 -8.97 1.32 -9.28
C VAL A 202 -9.53 1.10 -10.68
N ALA A 203 -10.46 0.16 -10.85
CA ALA A 203 -11.08 -0.14 -12.13
C ALA A 203 -11.84 1.07 -12.70
N ALA A 204 -12.57 1.81 -11.86
CA ALA A 204 -13.27 3.02 -12.26
C ALA A 204 -12.29 4.13 -12.70
N GLY A 205 -11.21 4.33 -11.95
CA GLY A 205 -10.15 5.28 -12.32
C GLY A 205 -9.50 4.94 -13.66
N ALA A 206 -9.17 3.66 -13.86
CA ALA A 206 -8.59 3.17 -15.11
C ALA A 206 -9.54 3.32 -16.30
N ALA A 207 -10.82 2.93 -16.14
CA ALA A 207 -11.81 2.98 -17.21
C ALA A 207 -12.23 4.41 -17.57
N ARG A 208 -12.33 5.31 -16.60
CA ARG A 208 -12.80 6.69 -16.81
C ARG A 208 -11.70 7.62 -17.29
N TYR A 209 -10.48 7.48 -16.76
CA TYR A 209 -9.40 8.43 -17.00
C TYR A 209 -8.17 7.80 -17.66
N GLY A 210 -7.87 6.53 -17.37
CA GLY A 210 -6.56 5.96 -17.67
C GLY A 210 -5.46 6.81 -17.03
N HIS A 211 -4.60 7.40 -17.86
CA HIS A 211 -3.67 8.44 -17.44
C HIS A 211 -3.97 9.75 -18.18
N VAL A 212 -4.06 10.83 -17.43
CA VAL A 212 -4.21 12.19 -17.93
C VAL A 212 -3.12 13.07 -17.32
N MET A 213 -2.67 14.07 -18.08
CA MET A 213 -1.71 15.07 -17.62
C MET A 213 -2.21 15.73 -16.33
N HIS A 214 -1.33 15.93 -15.34
CA HIS A 214 -1.68 16.51 -14.05
C HIS A 214 -1.37 18.01 -13.89
N PRO A 215 -0.19 18.53 -14.31
CA PRO A 215 0.12 19.95 -14.20
C PRO A 215 -0.96 20.81 -14.85
N GLU A 216 -1.49 21.78 -14.11
CA GLU A 216 -2.56 22.70 -14.53
C GLU A 216 -3.88 22.02 -14.95
N VAL A 217 -4.08 20.76 -14.58
CA VAL A 217 -5.28 19.96 -14.87
C VAL A 217 -5.93 19.47 -13.58
N ALA A 218 -7.22 19.78 -13.41
CA ALA A 218 -8.01 19.31 -12.28
C ALA A 218 -8.76 18.02 -12.65
N ILE A 219 -8.61 16.99 -11.82
CA ILE A 219 -9.44 15.79 -11.85
C ILE A 219 -10.08 15.56 -10.49
N GLU A 220 -11.31 15.05 -10.50
CA GLU A 220 -12.11 14.77 -9.29
C GLU A 220 -11.36 13.96 -8.22
N PRO A 221 -10.67 12.83 -8.54
CA PRO A 221 -9.97 12.08 -7.50
C PRO A 221 -8.77 12.84 -6.92
N ALA A 222 -8.07 13.69 -7.70
CA ALA A 222 -6.97 14.51 -7.19
C ALA A 222 -7.47 15.50 -6.12
N LEU A 223 -8.55 16.22 -6.43
CA LEU A 223 -9.15 17.18 -5.50
C LEU A 223 -9.70 16.49 -4.25
N THR A 224 -10.31 15.32 -4.42
CA THR A 224 -10.85 14.52 -3.32
C THR A 224 -9.76 14.07 -2.36
N VAL A 225 -8.67 13.50 -2.88
CA VAL A 225 -7.53 13.07 -2.07
C VAL A 225 -6.86 14.26 -1.40
N ALA A 226 -6.62 15.36 -2.13
CA ALA A 226 -6.01 16.56 -1.56
C ALA A 226 -6.82 17.10 -0.37
N ARG A 227 -8.14 17.24 -0.52
CA ARG A 227 -9.01 17.68 0.59
C ARG A 227 -8.95 16.73 1.79
N ARG A 228 -9.05 15.42 1.57
CA ARG A 228 -9.01 14.43 2.67
C ARG A 228 -7.66 14.43 3.39
N LEU A 229 -6.57 14.66 2.68
CA LEU A 229 -5.25 14.80 3.30
C LEU A 229 -5.15 16.10 4.11
N LEU A 230 -5.66 17.22 3.59
CA LEU A 230 -5.66 18.51 4.29
C LEU A 230 -6.61 18.53 5.50
N ASP A 231 -7.77 17.88 5.41
CA ASP A 231 -8.77 17.80 6.49
C ASP A 231 -8.46 16.67 7.50
N GLY A 232 -7.55 15.76 7.15
CA GLY A 232 -7.13 14.63 7.98
C GLY A 232 -5.73 14.84 8.58
N PRO A 233 -4.68 14.16 8.08
CA PRO A 233 -3.33 14.28 8.64
C PRO A 233 -2.72 15.70 8.52
N GLY A 234 -3.21 16.52 7.57
CA GLY A 234 -2.81 17.91 7.37
C GLY A 234 -3.57 18.93 8.23
N ALA A 235 -4.58 18.49 8.99
CA ALA A 235 -5.53 19.39 9.63
C ALA A 235 -4.83 20.38 10.56
N GLY A 236 -5.11 21.67 10.36
CA GLY A 236 -4.58 22.76 11.18
C GLY A 236 -3.17 23.23 10.84
N TRP A 237 -2.49 22.67 9.83
CA TRP A 237 -1.14 23.11 9.46
C TRP A 237 -0.85 23.09 7.94
N ALA A 238 -1.31 22.07 7.22
CA ALA A 238 -1.01 21.93 5.79
C ALA A 238 -1.97 22.78 4.96
N ALA A 239 -1.45 23.35 3.86
CA ALA A 239 -2.24 24.16 2.91
C ALA A 239 -2.15 23.64 1.46
N ARG A 240 -1.18 22.76 1.18
CA ARG A 240 -0.88 22.26 -0.17
C ARG A 240 -0.52 20.77 -0.13
N VAL A 241 -0.82 20.09 -1.23
CA VAL A 241 -0.48 18.70 -1.49
C VAL A 241 0.25 18.63 -2.83
N PHE A 242 1.41 17.98 -2.84
CA PHE A 242 2.15 17.64 -4.05
C PHE A 242 2.12 16.12 -4.24
N PHE A 243 1.75 15.63 -5.44
CA PHE A 243 1.69 14.19 -5.71
C PHE A 243 2.93 13.67 -6.45
N SER A 244 3.46 12.55 -5.96
CA SER A 244 4.58 11.80 -6.57
C SER A 244 4.27 10.30 -6.61
N ASP A 245 5.25 9.48 -6.98
CA ASP A 245 5.02 8.08 -7.33
C ASP A 245 5.15 7.14 -6.13
N ASP A 246 6.07 7.44 -5.20
CA ASP A 246 6.40 6.60 -4.04
C ASP A 246 6.97 7.41 -2.85
N GLY A 247 7.30 6.73 -1.76
CA GLY A 247 7.85 7.37 -0.55
C GLY A 247 9.17 8.11 -0.79
N SER A 248 10.10 7.50 -1.55
CA SER A 248 11.41 8.10 -1.84
C SER A 248 11.27 9.42 -2.60
N THR A 249 10.42 9.44 -3.63
CA THR A 249 10.14 10.64 -4.42
C THR A 249 9.41 11.70 -3.60
N ALA A 250 8.53 11.31 -2.67
CA ALA A 250 7.89 12.26 -1.76
C ALA A 250 8.90 12.92 -0.80
N VAL A 251 9.88 12.17 -0.31
CA VAL A 251 10.98 12.71 0.51
C VAL A 251 11.87 13.64 -0.32
N GLU A 252 12.24 13.29 -1.56
CA GLU A 252 13.02 14.21 -2.40
C GLU A 252 12.29 15.53 -2.69
N VAL A 253 10.98 15.47 -2.89
CA VAL A 253 10.13 16.67 -2.98
C VAL A 253 10.19 17.46 -1.67
N ALA A 254 10.08 16.80 -0.53
CA ALA A 254 10.12 17.44 0.78
C ALA A 254 11.47 18.11 1.07
N LEU A 255 12.59 17.49 0.68
CA LEU A 255 13.92 18.08 0.82
C LEU A 255 14.07 19.35 -0.02
N LYS A 256 13.62 19.33 -1.28
CA LYS A 256 13.62 20.53 -2.14
C LYS A 256 12.74 21.65 -1.54
N MET A 257 11.58 21.30 -1.00
CA MET A 257 10.69 22.23 -0.29
C MET A 257 11.37 22.83 0.95
N ALA A 258 11.99 22.00 1.78
CA ALA A 258 12.66 22.41 3.00
C ALA A 258 13.86 23.33 2.71
N PHE A 259 14.72 22.95 1.76
CA PHE A 259 15.85 23.79 1.37
C PHE A 259 15.42 25.12 0.77
N ARG A 260 14.38 25.15 -0.07
CA ARG A 260 13.88 26.43 -0.61
C ARG A 260 13.33 27.34 0.47
N LYS A 261 12.60 26.78 1.45
CA LYS A 261 12.09 27.54 2.60
C LYS A 261 13.24 28.07 3.46
N PHE A 262 14.22 27.22 3.79
CA PHE A 262 15.41 27.62 4.52
C PHE A 262 16.15 28.76 3.79
N LEU A 263 16.41 28.65 2.49
CA LEU A 263 17.08 29.71 1.74
C LEU A 263 16.26 31.00 1.62
N ALA A 264 14.93 30.91 1.64
CA ALA A 264 14.07 32.09 1.67
C ALA A 264 14.15 32.84 3.01
N ASP A 265 14.31 32.11 4.12
CA ASP A 265 14.41 32.68 5.47
C ASP A 265 15.84 33.15 5.82
N HIS A 266 16.85 32.58 5.16
CA HIS A 266 18.28 32.83 5.40
C HIS A 266 18.94 33.38 4.12
N ALA A 267 18.52 34.59 3.72
CA ALA A 267 18.93 35.21 2.46
C ALA A 267 20.46 35.40 2.34
N GLU A 268 21.17 35.54 3.45
CA GLU A 268 22.63 35.60 3.50
C GLU A 268 23.28 34.26 3.10
N VAL A 269 22.67 33.12 3.46
CA VAL A 269 23.13 31.80 3.02
C VAL A 269 22.85 31.63 1.53
N ALA A 270 21.66 32.04 1.06
CA ALA A 270 21.31 32.00 -0.35
C ALA A 270 22.28 32.82 -1.22
N ALA A 271 22.67 34.01 -0.77
CA ALA A 271 23.68 34.82 -1.45
C ALA A 271 25.06 34.14 -1.50
N ALA A 272 25.45 33.44 -0.43
CA ALA A 272 26.73 32.74 -0.34
C ALA A 272 26.85 31.50 -1.22
N LEU A 273 25.73 30.88 -1.64
CA LEU A 273 25.75 29.68 -2.51
C LEU A 273 26.32 29.95 -3.91
N SER A 274 26.38 31.22 -4.33
CA SER A 274 26.99 31.61 -5.61
C SER A 274 28.50 31.81 -5.52
N CYS A 275 29.09 31.67 -4.33
CA CYS A 275 30.52 31.88 -4.09
C CYS A 275 31.33 30.58 -4.20
N LYS A 276 32.62 30.71 -4.47
CA LYS A 276 33.55 29.56 -4.59
C LYS A 276 33.66 28.75 -3.29
N ASP A 277 33.49 29.41 -2.14
CA ASP A 277 33.55 28.81 -0.80
C ASP A 277 32.16 28.62 -0.20
N ALA A 278 31.16 28.34 -1.05
CA ALA A 278 29.77 28.14 -0.64
C ALA A 278 29.65 27.06 0.45
N PRO A 279 28.82 27.28 1.48
CA PRO A 279 28.58 26.25 2.47
C PRO A 279 27.83 25.07 1.87
N GLU A 280 28.19 23.87 2.30
CA GLU A 280 27.45 22.65 1.99
C GLU A 280 26.16 22.62 2.81
N LEU A 281 25.00 22.61 2.13
CA LEU A 281 23.72 22.43 2.80
C LEU A 281 23.53 20.96 3.15
N GLN A 282 23.20 20.68 4.40
CA GLN A 282 23.00 19.32 4.89
C GLN A 282 21.69 19.17 5.66
N VAL A 283 21.18 17.94 5.69
CA VAL A 283 19.98 17.55 6.43
C VAL A 283 20.40 16.93 7.75
N VAL A 284 19.63 17.19 8.81
CA VAL A 284 19.72 16.44 10.05
C VAL A 284 18.76 15.26 9.95
N GLY A 285 19.29 14.05 9.84
CA GLY A 285 18.55 12.78 9.92
C GLY A 285 18.81 12.06 11.25
N LEU A 286 18.04 11.00 11.51
CA LEU A 286 18.29 10.13 12.65
C LEU A 286 19.12 8.93 12.21
N GLN A 287 20.04 8.49 13.07
CA GLN A 287 20.72 7.23 12.81
C GLN A 287 19.67 6.10 12.70
N ASP A 288 19.83 5.22 11.71
CA ASP A 288 18.91 4.12 11.38
C ASP A 288 17.55 4.54 10.77
N SER A 289 17.35 5.82 10.46
CA SER A 289 16.15 6.21 9.70
C SER A 289 16.27 5.81 8.23
N TYR A 290 15.11 5.52 7.64
CA TYR A 290 14.99 5.17 6.24
C TYR A 290 13.93 6.04 5.57
N HIS A 291 14.36 6.70 4.50
CA HIS A 291 13.54 7.68 3.79
C HIS A 291 13.32 7.35 2.31
N GLY A 292 13.74 6.16 1.87
CA GLY A 292 13.67 5.70 0.48
C GLY A 292 15.04 5.45 -0.15
N ASP A 293 15.03 4.89 -1.37
CA ASP A 293 16.24 4.40 -2.07
C ASP A 293 16.73 5.34 -3.18
N THR A 294 16.09 6.49 -3.37
CA THR A 294 16.59 7.50 -4.32
C THR A 294 17.72 8.30 -3.68
N LEU A 295 18.59 8.91 -4.49
CA LEU A 295 19.86 9.49 -4.01
C LEU A 295 19.64 10.52 -2.88
N GLY A 296 18.68 11.43 -3.03
CA GLY A 296 18.41 12.43 -1.99
C GLY A 296 17.77 11.86 -0.72
N ALA A 297 17.00 10.77 -0.86
CA ALA A 297 16.38 10.07 0.26
C ALA A 297 17.41 9.23 1.05
N MET A 298 18.35 8.56 0.35
CA MET A 298 19.43 7.80 0.97
C MET A 298 20.42 8.69 1.74
N ASP A 299 20.67 9.92 1.26
CA ASP A 299 21.52 10.91 1.95
C ASP A 299 20.96 11.33 3.33
N CYS A 300 19.71 10.96 3.66
CA CYS A 300 19.07 11.23 4.95
C CYS A 300 19.20 10.09 5.98
N GLY A 301 19.83 8.94 5.66
CA GLY A 301 20.02 7.79 6.56
C GLY A 301 21.50 7.48 6.86
N ALA A 302 21.84 7.07 8.09
CA ALA A 302 23.21 6.70 8.49
C ALA A 302 23.38 5.17 8.72
N PRO A 303 24.61 4.59 8.75
CA PRO A 303 24.82 3.16 9.03
C PRO A 303 24.75 2.79 10.55
N SER A 304 24.20 1.62 10.95
CA SER A 304 24.38 1.03 12.30
C SER A 304 23.94 -0.44 12.49
N PRO A 305 24.47 -1.14 13.53
CA PRO A 305 23.84 -2.31 14.16
C PRO A 305 23.59 -2.30 15.69
N PHE A 306 23.79 -1.24 16.50
CA PHE A 306 23.67 -1.39 17.98
C PHE A 306 23.27 -0.11 18.77
N ASN A 307 22.05 -0.08 19.35
CA ASN A 307 21.60 0.93 20.32
C ASN A 307 21.41 0.33 21.72
N GLY A 308 22.09 0.90 22.73
CA GLY A 308 22.11 0.48 24.14
C GLY A 308 21.13 1.24 25.06
N PRO A 309 21.13 0.94 26.38
CA PRO A 309 19.91 0.88 27.19
C PRO A 309 19.61 2.15 27.98
N ARG A 310 18.40 2.71 27.81
CA ARG A 310 17.45 3.17 28.87
C ARG A 310 16.28 3.95 28.23
N GLN A 311 15.06 3.66 28.67
CA GLN A 311 13.81 4.25 28.17
C GLN A 311 12.99 4.95 29.28
N THR A 312 12.31 6.04 28.89
CA THR A 312 11.15 6.79 29.49
C THR A 312 11.36 7.64 30.77
N PRO A 313 10.51 8.65 31.13
CA PRO A 313 9.27 9.21 30.49
C PRO A 313 9.08 10.78 30.46
N TRP A 314 8.27 11.28 29.50
CA TRP A 314 7.33 12.46 29.49
C TRP A 314 7.77 13.92 29.80
N GLU A 315 7.00 14.86 29.23
CA GLU A 315 7.33 16.24 28.83
C GLU A 315 7.63 17.29 29.90
N GLY A 316 8.50 18.25 29.54
CA GLY A 316 8.64 19.56 30.21
C GLY A 316 9.66 19.62 31.35
N GLY A 317 10.43 18.56 31.57
CA GLY A 317 11.40 18.46 32.68
C GLY A 317 12.87 18.61 32.28
N PRO A 318 13.81 18.51 33.25
CA PRO A 318 15.26 18.61 33.05
C PRO A 318 15.83 17.67 31.97
N LEU A 319 15.17 16.53 31.70
CA LEU A 319 15.56 15.60 30.63
C LEU A 319 15.30 16.18 29.23
N ALA A 320 14.20 16.90 29.02
CA ALA A 320 13.95 17.56 27.74
C ALA A 320 15.01 18.63 27.48
N ALA A 321 15.37 19.41 28.50
CA ALA A 321 16.47 20.37 28.43
C ALA A 321 17.83 19.69 28.19
N ALA A 322 18.05 18.50 28.77
CA ALA A 322 19.25 17.71 28.51
C ALA A 322 19.30 17.22 27.05
N TYR A 323 18.19 16.70 26.51
CA TYR A 323 18.10 16.35 25.09
C TYR A 323 18.29 17.56 24.20
N GLU A 324 17.66 18.69 24.49
CA GLU A 324 17.84 19.91 23.70
C GLU A 324 19.31 20.37 23.71
N ALA A 325 19.96 20.34 24.88
CA ALA A 325 21.37 20.68 25.01
C ALA A 325 22.29 19.70 24.27
N GLU A 326 22.02 18.40 24.35
CA GLU A 326 22.77 17.35 23.65
C GLU A 326 22.62 17.47 22.13
N ILE A 327 21.39 17.61 21.64
CA ILE A 327 21.08 17.75 20.21
C ILE A 327 21.70 19.05 19.67
N ALA A 328 21.56 20.16 20.41
CA ALA A 328 22.18 21.44 20.07
C ALA A 328 23.71 21.30 19.97
N ALA A 329 24.34 20.69 20.98
CA ALA A 329 25.78 20.49 21.01
C ALA A 329 26.26 19.60 19.85
N ALA A 330 25.51 18.55 19.51
CA ALA A 330 25.83 17.67 18.39
C ALA A 330 25.74 18.41 17.04
N MET A 331 24.68 19.21 16.83
CA MET A 331 24.53 20.04 15.62
C MET A 331 25.67 21.07 15.52
N ASP A 332 25.96 21.78 16.61
CA ASP A 332 26.98 22.83 16.64
C ASP A 332 28.39 22.24 16.44
N ALA A 333 28.68 21.08 17.03
CA ALA A 333 29.93 20.35 16.84
C ALA A 333 30.12 19.89 15.39
N HIS A 334 29.07 19.41 14.73
CA HIS A 334 29.13 18.99 13.32
C HIS A 334 29.41 20.18 12.39
N VAL A 335 28.74 21.32 12.61
CA VAL A 335 29.01 22.56 11.87
C VAL A 335 30.45 23.03 12.08
N ALA A 336 30.95 22.98 13.32
CA ALA A 336 32.33 23.35 13.63
C ALA A 336 33.36 22.40 12.99
N ALA A 337 33.08 21.09 12.95
CA ALA A 337 33.96 20.09 12.34
C ALA A 337 34.12 20.32 10.83
N GLY A 338 33.03 20.62 10.11
CA GLY A 338 33.09 20.97 8.69
C GLY A 338 33.96 22.20 8.43
N ALA A 339 33.76 23.26 9.23
CA ALA A 339 34.58 24.47 9.14
C ALA A 339 36.08 24.19 9.39
N ALA A 340 36.40 23.33 10.35
CA ALA A 340 37.79 22.98 10.69
C ALA A 340 38.55 22.26 9.56
N VAL A 341 37.84 21.58 8.65
CA VAL A 341 38.42 20.88 7.49
C VAL A 341 38.26 21.63 6.18
N GLY A 342 37.88 22.91 6.21
CA GLY A 342 37.69 23.74 5.02
C GLY A 342 36.45 23.38 4.21
N ARG A 343 35.48 22.68 4.81
CA ARG A 343 34.17 22.33 4.21
C ARG A 343 33.05 22.91 5.06
N PRO A 344 32.81 24.24 5.02
CA PRO A 344 31.80 24.85 5.85
C PRO A 344 30.42 24.23 5.61
N VAL A 345 29.74 23.83 6.69
CA VAL A 345 28.41 23.19 6.63
C VAL A 345 27.33 24.15 7.11
N ARG A 346 26.15 24.06 6.51
CA ARG A 346 24.90 24.65 7.00
C ARG A 346 23.82 23.59 7.07
N LEU A 347 23.28 23.37 8.26
CA LEU A 347 22.10 22.52 8.44
C LEU A 347 20.90 23.28 7.89
N ALA A 348 20.07 22.63 7.07
CA ALA A 348 19.01 23.30 6.31
C ALA A 348 17.62 22.65 6.49
N ALA A 349 17.53 21.48 7.13
CA ALA A 349 16.27 20.82 7.48
C ALA A 349 16.50 19.76 8.57
N LEU A 350 15.45 19.47 9.34
CA LEU A 350 15.34 18.24 10.15
C LEU A 350 14.38 17.28 9.45
N VAL A 351 14.81 16.04 9.20
CA VAL A 351 13.95 14.97 8.63
C VAL A 351 13.93 13.80 9.61
N MET A 352 12.74 13.29 9.94
CA MET A 352 12.62 12.13 10.82
C MET A 352 11.35 11.31 10.56
N GLU A 353 11.45 9.98 10.75
CA GLU A 353 10.30 9.10 10.91
C GLU A 353 9.68 9.31 12.30
N PRO A 354 8.40 9.69 12.42
CA PRO A 354 7.78 9.91 13.72
C PRO A 354 7.45 8.60 14.43
N LEU A 355 7.77 8.52 15.72
CA LEU A 355 7.58 7.38 16.63
C LEU A 355 8.40 6.12 16.29
N VAL A 356 8.29 5.59 15.08
CA VAL A 356 8.89 4.29 14.70
C VAL A 356 9.72 4.42 13.44
N GLN A 357 11.00 4.04 13.52
CA GLN A 357 11.84 3.80 12.34
C GLN A 357 11.54 2.40 11.81
N GLY A 358 10.84 2.33 10.68
CA GLY A 358 10.35 1.08 10.13
C GLY A 358 11.49 0.17 9.68
N ALA A 359 12.26 0.62 8.68
CA ALA A 359 13.33 -0.19 8.10
C ALA A 359 14.58 -0.29 8.99
N GLY A 360 14.79 0.67 9.90
CA GLY A 360 15.81 0.60 10.94
C GLY A 360 15.63 -0.53 11.97
N GLY A 361 14.54 -1.30 11.86
CA GLY A 361 14.29 -2.46 12.71
C GLY A 361 13.11 -2.28 13.65
N MET A 362 12.08 -1.54 13.25
CA MET A 362 10.91 -1.22 14.10
C MET A 362 11.31 -0.51 15.40
N VAL A 363 12.27 0.41 15.32
CA VAL A 363 12.82 1.11 16.49
C VAL A 363 11.81 2.15 16.96
N LEU A 364 11.27 1.97 18.17
CA LEU A 364 10.45 2.97 18.83
C LEU A 364 11.36 4.05 19.43
N ILE A 365 11.34 5.22 18.83
CA ILE A 365 12.09 6.40 19.30
C ILE A 365 11.32 7.04 20.46
N ASP A 366 12.04 7.54 21.47
CA ASP A 366 11.44 8.31 22.55
C ASP A 366 10.72 9.56 21.99
N PRO A 367 9.39 9.68 22.14
CA PRO A 367 8.63 10.84 21.69
C PRO A 367 9.14 12.17 22.24
N LEU A 368 9.67 12.17 23.47
CA LEU A 368 10.21 13.38 24.11
C LEU A 368 11.46 13.87 23.39
N TRP A 369 12.31 12.94 22.96
CA TRP A 369 13.52 13.25 22.22
C TRP A 369 13.17 13.85 20.85
N GLN A 370 12.18 13.29 20.13
CA GLN A 370 11.77 13.82 18.83
C GLN A 370 11.16 15.23 18.94
N ARG A 371 10.39 15.49 20.00
CA ARG A 371 9.90 16.85 20.29
C ARG A 371 11.05 17.82 20.61
N ALA A 372 12.02 17.40 21.40
CA ALA A 372 13.21 18.20 21.68
C ALA A 372 13.98 18.52 20.38
N ALA A 373 14.20 17.53 19.52
CA ALA A 373 14.83 17.72 18.21
C ALA A 373 14.07 18.74 17.36
N ALA A 374 12.74 18.64 17.26
CA ALA A 374 11.92 19.60 16.54
C ALA A 374 12.01 21.02 17.12
N ARG A 375 12.03 21.18 18.45
CA ARG A 375 12.21 22.50 19.09
C ARG A 375 13.58 23.09 18.79
N VAL A 376 14.64 22.30 18.90
CA VAL A 376 16.03 22.72 18.60
C VAL A 376 16.18 23.12 17.14
N ALA A 377 15.58 22.36 16.22
CA ALA A 377 15.56 22.65 14.79
C ALA A 377 14.82 23.96 14.50
N ARG A 378 13.62 24.14 15.04
CA ARG A 378 12.83 25.37 14.88
C ARG A 378 13.55 26.59 15.46
N ALA A 379 14.19 26.46 16.62
CA ALA A 379 14.98 27.54 17.23
C ALA A 379 16.18 27.98 16.37
N ARG A 380 16.63 27.11 15.44
CA ARG A 380 17.68 27.39 14.44
C ARG A 380 17.12 27.79 13.07
N GLY A 381 15.80 27.97 12.95
CA GLY A 381 15.15 28.29 11.69
C GLY A 381 15.21 27.16 10.65
N LEU A 382 15.32 25.91 11.10
CA LEU A 382 15.29 24.73 10.23
C LEU A 382 13.85 24.27 10.04
N PRO A 383 13.37 24.09 8.79
CA PRO A 383 12.11 23.41 8.53
C PRO A 383 12.13 21.97 9.05
N VAL A 384 11.01 21.55 9.65
CA VAL A 384 10.80 20.21 10.19
C VAL A 384 9.97 19.38 9.21
N VAL A 385 10.57 18.30 8.70
CA VAL A 385 9.95 17.32 7.81
C VAL A 385 9.66 16.04 8.59
N LEU A 386 8.41 15.57 8.54
CA LEU A 386 8.02 14.27 9.07
C LEU A 386 7.79 13.26 7.94
N ASP A 387 8.56 12.19 7.95
CA ASP A 387 8.36 11.07 7.04
C ASP A 387 7.29 10.11 7.60
N GLU A 388 6.03 10.37 7.25
CA GLU A 388 4.89 9.54 7.63
C GLU A 388 4.62 8.41 6.62
N VAL A 389 5.56 8.08 5.73
CA VAL A 389 5.39 7.01 4.73
C VAL A 389 5.11 5.67 5.42
N PHE A 390 5.78 5.37 6.54
CA PHE A 390 5.49 4.19 7.36
C PHE A 390 4.38 4.45 8.38
N ALA A 391 4.53 5.48 9.21
CA ALA A 391 3.76 5.68 10.43
C ALA A 391 2.35 6.25 10.20
N GLY A 392 2.13 6.94 9.09
CA GLY A 392 0.90 7.64 8.80
C GLY A 392 -0.28 6.74 8.47
N LEU A 393 -1.46 7.35 8.42
CA LEU A 393 -2.69 6.74 7.94
C LEU A 393 -3.04 5.45 8.68
N TRP A 394 -3.08 5.53 10.02
CA TRP A 394 -3.55 4.49 10.94
C TRP A 394 -2.60 3.34 11.23
N ARG A 395 -1.39 3.30 10.63
CA ARG A 395 -0.39 2.27 10.95
C ARG A 395 -0.15 2.14 12.46
N LEU A 396 -0.03 3.28 13.14
CA LEU A 396 0.18 3.36 14.58
C LEU A 396 -1.09 3.66 15.38
N GLY A 397 -2.28 3.49 14.78
CA GLY A 397 -3.57 3.74 15.44
C GLY A 397 -3.99 5.22 15.51
N SER A 398 -3.38 6.09 14.71
CA SER A 398 -3.83 7.48 14.49
C SER A 398 -3.70 7.86 13.01
N VAL A 399 -4.48 8.83 12.57
CA VAL A 399 -4.43 9.33 11.18
C VAL A 399 -3.05 9.87 10.80
N SER A 400 -2.35 10.48 11.76
CA SER A 400 -0.98 10.95 11.65
C SER A 400 -0.25 10.63 12.96
N ALA A 401 1.03 10.29 12.86
CA ALA A 401 1.90 10.12 14.01
C ALA A 401 2.36 11.48 14.59
N ALA A 402 2.41 12.54 13.77
CA ALA A 402 2.67 13.91 14.21
C ALA A 402 1.69 14.35 15.32
N SER A 403 0.40 14.00 15.20
CA SER A 403 -0.60 14.32 16.22
C SER A 403 -0.33 13.63 17.56
N ARG A 404 0.21 12.41 17.53
CA ARG A 404 0.62 11.67 18.75
C ARG A 404 1.91 12.20 19.34
N LEU A 405 2.82 12.69 18.50
CA LEU A 405 4.03 13.36 18.96
C LEU A 405 3.75 14.75 19.54
N GLY A 406 2.64 15.39 19.16
CA GLY A 406 2.38 16.79 19.49
C GLY A 406 3.29 17.75 18.70
N ILE A 407 3.76 17.31 17.53
CA ILE A 407 4.61 18.11 16.64
C ILE A 407 3.78 18.52 15.44
N VAL A 408 3.73 19.83 15.17
CA VAL A 408 3.24 20.34 13.89
C VAL A 408 4.45 20.39 12.95
N PRO A 409 4.46 19.67 11.81
CA PRO A 409 5.55 19.77 10.84
C PRO A 409 5.38 20.98 9.92
N ASP A 410 6.45 21.33 9.18
CA ASP A 410 6.37 22.26 8.06
C ASP A 410 6.07 21.51 6.75
N ILE A 411 6.53 20.25 6.65
CA ILE A 411 6.32 19.34 5.51
C ILE A 411 6.11 17.91 6.03
N ALA A 412 5.24 17.12 5.39
CA ALA A 412 5.05 15.71 5.73
C ALA A 412 4.83 14.81 4.49
N CYS A 413 5.41 13.61 4.50
CA CYS A 413 5.35 12.65 3.39
C CYS A 413 4.44 11.47 3.69
N PHE A 414 3.60 11.05 2.74
CA PHE A 414 2.69 9.90 2.86
C PHE A 414 2.76 9.03 1.60
N ALA A 415 2.82 7.71 1.77
CA ALA A 415 2.66 6.72 0.70
C ALA A 415 2.05 5.44 1.29
N LYS A 416 2.47 4.24 0.85
CA LYS A 416 2.08 2.93 1.43
C LYS A 416 0.58 2.78 1.67
N LEU A 417 0.12 2.98 2.92
CA LEU A 417 -1.31 2.91 3.29
C LEU A 417 -2.17 3.94 2.55
N LEU A 418 -1.57 4.99 1.95
CA LEU A 418 -2.29 6.00 1.16
C LEU A 418 -3.26 5.41 0.14
N THR A 419 -2.91 4.30 -0.50
CA THR A 419 -3.76 3.60 -1.49
C THR A 419 -4.30 2.25 -0.99
N GLY A 420 -4.19 1.99 0.31
CA GLY A 420 -4.51 0.69 0.90
C GLY A 420 -3.66 -0.46 0.37
N GLY A 421 -2.45 -0.16 -0.12
CA GLY A 421 -1.52 -1.16 -0.65
C GLY A 421 -1.93 -1.76 -1.99
N THR A 422 -2.72 -1.04 -2.80
CA THR A 422 -3.22 -1.55 -4.09
C THR A 422 -2.42 -1.07 -5.29
N VAL A 423 -1.92 0.17 -5.26
CA VAL A 423 -1.20 0.79 -6.38
C VAL A 423 -0.25 1.88 -5.85
N PRO A 424 0.93 2.12 -6.47
CA PRO A 424 1.83 3.18 -6.03
C PRO A 424 1.20 4.56 -6.14
N LEU A 425 1.40 5.39 -5.11
CA LEU A 425 1.13 6.82 -5.08
C LEU A 425 1.79 7.37 -3.82
N ALA A 426 2.30 8.59 -3.88
CA ALA A 426 2.69 9.34 -2.70
C ALA A 426 2.23 10.79 -2.74
N ALA A 427 2.24 11.41 -1.56
CA ALA A 427 1.84 12.79 -1.35
C ALA A 427 2.78 13.47 -0.36
N THR A 428 3.20 14.68 -0.69
CA THR A 428 3.96 15.58 0.19
C THR A 428 3.07 16.77 0.55
N LEU A 429 2.73 16.90 1.83
CA LEU A 429 1.97 18.01 2.37
C LEU A 429 2.93 19.12 2.81
N ALA A 430 2.54 20.37 2.61
CA ALA A 430 3.33 21.53 3.02
C ALA A 430 2.44 22.65 3.59
N THR A 431 3.03 23.45 4.49
CA THR A 431 2.42 24.71 4.97
C THR A 431 2.28 25.73 3.85
N ALA A 432 1.45 26.76 4.08
CA ALA A 432 1.36 27.91 3.17
C ALA A 432 2.72 28.62 3.05
N ASP A 433 3.43 28.83 4.16
CA ASP A 433 4.73 29.49 4.19
C ASP A 433 5.80 28.77 3.35
N VAL A 434 5.80 27.43 3.33
CA VAL A 434 6.70 26.64 2.46
C VAL A 434 6.31 26.81 1.00
N PHE A 435 5.01 26.81 0.69
CA PHE A 435 4.53 27.02 -0.69
C PHE A 435 4.87 28.42 -1.21
N ASP A 436 4.66 29.45 -0.37
CA ASP A 436 4.91 30.85 -0.72
C ASP A 436 6.40 31.14 -0.93
N ALA A 437 7.30 30.33 -0.36
CA ALA A 437 8.74 30.42 -0.64
C ALA A 437 9.08 30.14 -2.13
N PHE A 438 8.21 29.47 -2.89
CA PHE A 438 8.35 29.25 -4.33
C PHE A 438 7.58 30.26 -5.18
N ALA A 439 6.90 31.24 -4.56
CA ALA A 439 6.19 32.27 -5.30
C ALA A 439 7.20 33.20 -6.00
N GLY A 440 7.01 33.40 -7.30
CA GLY A 440 7.87 34.25 -8.12
C GLY A 440 7.31 34.43 -9.52
N ALA A 441 7.89 35.37 -10.27
CA ALA A 441 7.44 35.70 -11.61
C ALA A 441 8.00 34.74 -12.68
N ALA A 442 9.15 34.10 -12.40
CA ALA A 442 9.80 33.19 -13.32
C ALA A 442 9.44 31.73 -13.03
N LYS A 443 9.36 30.90 -14.07
CA LYS A 443 9.17 29.45 -13.91
C LYS A 443 10.26 28.79 -13.06
N THR A 444 11.47 29.36 -13.05
CA THR A 444 12.60 28.91 -12.22
C THR A 444 12.39 29.13 -10.73
N ASP A 445 11.44 29.99 -10.33
CA ASP A 445 11.11 30.23 -8.93
C ASP A 445 10.24 29.10 -8.36
N ALA A 446 9.51 28.40 -9.24
CA ALA A 446 8.64 27.29 -8.90
C ALA A 446 9.42 26.02 -8.54
N LEU A 447 8.74 25.08 -7.89
CA LEU A 447 9.29 23.74 -7.64
C LEU A 447 9.34 22.95 -8.96
N LEU A 448 10.49 22.96 -9.62
CA LEU A 448 10.75 22.18 -10.84
C LEU A 448 11.07 20.72 -10.50
N HIS A 449 10.08 20.03 -9.91
CA HIS A 449 10.07 18.60 -9.66
C HIS A 449 8.77 18.04 -10.25
N GLY A 450 8.82 16.92 -10.94
CA GLY A 450 7.63 16.25 -11.44
C GLY A 450 7.98 14.94 -12.10
N HIS A 451 7.07 13.97 -11.99
CA HIS A 451 7.18 12.68 -12.68
C HIS A 451 6.08 12.58 -13.72
N SER A 452 6.27 11.74 -14.74
CA SER A 452 5.26 11.51 -15.77
C SER A 452 3.93 11.05 -15.19
N TYR A 453 3.95 10.29 -14.08
CA TYR A 453 2.76 9.78 -13.40
C TYR A 453 2.38 10.56 -12.13
N SER A 454 2.96 11.74 -11.90
CA SER A 454 2.55 12.64 -10.81
C SER A 454 1.04 12.84 -10.85
N GLY A 455 0.35 12.49 -9.76
CA GLY A 455 -1.11 12.61 -9.67
C GLY A 455 -1.88 11.71 -10.64
N HIS A 456 -1.41 10.49 -10.91
CA HIS A 456 -2.11 9.56 -11.79
C HIS A 456 -3.50 9.16 -11.25
N ALA A 457 -4.51 9.19 -12.12
CA ALA A 457 -5.91 9.06 -11.75
C ALA A 457 -6.26 7.70 -11.11
N ILE A 458 -5.54 6.63 -11.47
CA ILE A 458 -5.76 5.29 -10.93
C ILE A 458 -5.39 5.26 -9.43
N GLY A 459 -4.21 5.77 -9.09
CA GLY A 459 -3.72 5.85 -7.71
C GLY A 459 -4.56 6.81 -6.87
N LEU A 460 -4.93 7.96 -7.44
CA LEU A 460 -5.81 8.89 -6.74
C LEU A 460 -7.20 8.31 -6.47
N SER A 461 -7.74 7.50 -7.39
CA SER A 461 -9.03 6.81 -7.17
C SER A 461 -8.92 5.78 -6.06
N ALA A 462 -7.83 5.01 -6.03
CA ALA A 462 -7.54 4.07 -4.94
C ALA A 462 -7.38 4.79 -3.60
N ALA A 463 -6.62 5.89 -3.58
CA ALA A 463 -6.39 6.69 -2.37
C ALA A 463 -7.67 7.34 -1.85
N ALA A 464 -8.52 7.84 -2.74
CA ALA A 464 -9.82 8.38 -2.35
C ALA A 464 -10.65 7.30 -1.63
N ALA A 465 -10.72 6.08 -2.17
CA ALA A 465 -11.45 4.99 -1.53
C ALA A 465 -10.79 4.54 -0.20
N ALA A 466 -9.47 4.41 -0.16
CA ALA A 466 -8.73 3.99 1.04
C ALA A 466 -8.91 4.99 2.20
N LEU A 467 -8.72 6.28 1.94
CA LEU A 467 -8.92 7.33 2.94
C LEU A 467 -10.37 7.39 3.44
N GLU A 468 -11.35 6.97 2.63
CA GLU A 468 -12.75 6.86 3.09
C GLU A 468 -12.92 5.74 4.09
N ILE A 469 -12.40 4.56 3.72
CA ILE A 469 -12.45 3.34 4.51
C ILE A 469 -11.83 3.61 5.89
N TYR A 470 -10.69 4.28 5.91
CA TYR A 470 -10.00 4.57 7.16
C TYR A 470 -10.73 5.58 8.05
N ALA A 471 -11.50 6.48 7.47
CA ALA A 471 -12.26 7.50 8.20
C ALA A 471 -13.61 6.98 8.73
N ASP A 472 -14.08 5.84 8.23
CA ASP A 472 -15.36 5.24 8.65
C ASP A 472 -15.19 4.42 9.95
N PRO A 473 -15.83 4.82 11.07
CA PRO A 473 -15.76 4.09 12.33
C PRO A 473 -16.32 2.67 12.28
N ALA A 474 -17.19 2.35 11.31
CA ALA A 474 -17.69 1.00 11.11
C ALA A 474 -16.65 0.10 10.40
N ALA A 475 -15.85 0.69 9.52
CA ALA A 475 -14.83 -0.01 8.74
C ALA A 475 -13.46 -0.08 9.44
N ASN A 476 -13.17 0.87 10.33
CA ASN A 476 -11.93 0.96 11.07
C ASN A 476 -12.18 0.85 12.58
N PRO A 477 -12.11 -0.36 13.17
CA PRO A 477 -12.31 -0.57 14.61
C PRO A 477 -11.32 0.21 15.49
N ALA A 478 -10.15 0.59 14.96
CA ALA A 478 -9.21 1.43 15.70
C ALA A 478 -9.85 2.79 16.03
N LEU A 479 -10.70 3.36 15.15
CA LEU A 479 -11.44 4.59 15.47
C LEU A 479 -12.33 4.46 16.72
N GLN A 480 -12.79 3.26 17.05
CA GLN A 480 -13.67 3.00 18.20
C GLN A 480 -12.89 2.78 19.51
N GLN A 481 -11.66 2.28 19.43
CA GLN A 481 -10.82 2.01 20.61
C GLN A 481 -10.14 3.27 21.18
N TRP A 482 -10.15 4.38 20.44
CA TRP A 482 -9.44 5.62 20.79
C TRP A 482 -10.36 6.85 20.95
N ARG A 483 -11.68 6.64 21.00
CA ARG A 483 -12.66 7.61 21.55
C ARG A 483 -12.87 7.29 23.03
#